data_AF-A0A151GGK0-F1
#
_entry.id   AF-A0A151GGK0-F1
#
_cell.length_a   1.000
_cell.length_b   1.000
_cell.length_c   1.000
_cell.angle_alpha   90.00
_cell.angle_beta   90.00
_cell.angle_gamma   90.00
#
_symmetry.space_group_name_H-M   'P 1'
#
loop_
_entity.id
_entity.type
_entity.pdbx_description
1 polymer ?
#
loop_
_entity_poly.entity_id
_entity_poly.type
_entity_poly.pdbx_seq_one_letter_code
_entity_poly.pdbx_strand_id
1 'polypeptide(L)'
;MDPIRGTGRAFPSAFTPPSATATPGALFPPGIGHDAVPKVFRFIRRDDAKQILIYAGGACLDEDGQADAPAAWSFVFQPILHGRLGALSDTLEKQGPYGDEAPTRDRATLRAVVGALRSHAWDDEGFTTVVLAVDSDYVAEGATVGVRRWLRDGWQTSTGKAVENKDMWEMILGIIEELDRRGVDVQFWRIPPELNATATRTAKATAAAAAAKEKSPTKNDNTSGELA
;
A
#
# COMPACT_ATOMS: atom_id res chain seq x y z
N MET A 1 -12.29 4.47 14.70
CA MET A 1 -11.12 4.39 15.59
C MET A 1 -10.17 5.48 15.17
N ASP A 2 -9.69 6.29 16.11
CA ASP A 2 -8.69 7.30 15.80
C ASP A 2 -7.40 6.63 15.29
N PRO A 3 -6.72 7.21 14.30
CA PRO A 3 -5.49 6.65 13.77
C PRO A 3 -4.41 6.62 14.87
N ILE A 4 -3.92 5.42 15.17
CA ILE A 4 -2.85 5.20 16.16
C ILE A 4 -1.53 5.64 15.55
N ARG A 5 -0.85 6.61 16.19
CA ARG A 5 0.53 6.96 15.87
C ARG A 5 1.46 5.90 16.45
N GLY A 6 2.24 5.26 15.60
CA GLY A 6 3.28 4.33 16.01
C GLY A 6 4.34 5.00 16.84
N THR A 7 4.87 4.26 17.80
CA THR A 7 5.83 4.72 18.80
C THR A 7 7.25 4.23 18.53
N GLY A 8 7.43 3.32 17.56
CA GLY A 8 8.68 2.63 17.28
C GLY A 8 8.95 1.45 18.22
N ARG A 9 7.91 0.81 18.78
CA ARG A 9 8.06 -0.41 19.60
C ARG A 9 8.34 -1.65 18.78
N ALA A 10 7.82 -1.69 17.56
CA ALA A 10 8.05 -2.73 16.57
C ALA A 10 8.41 -2.07 15.23
N PHE A 11 9.18 -2.78 14.41
CA PHE A 11 9.65 -2.29 13.12
C PHE A 11 9.52 -3.37 12.07
N PRO A 12 9.19 -3.03 10.82
CA PRO A 12 9.26 -4.00 9.76
C PRO A 12 10.74 -4.33 9.46
N SER A 13 10.96 -5.42 8.75
CA SER A 13 12.28 -5.86 8.30
C SER A 13 12.36 -5.97 6.79
N ALA A 14 13.57 -6.12 6.25
CA ALA A 14 13.76 -6.38 4.83
C ALA A 14 13.55 -7.87 4.55
N PHE A 15 12.70 -8.19 3.58
CA PHE A 15 12.62 -9.54 3.06
C PHE A 15 13.89 -9.84 2.26
N THR A 16 14.60 -10.92 2.62
CA THR A 16 15.82 -11.34 1.93
C THR A 16 15.51 -12.55 1.07
N PRO A 17 15.39 -12.42 -0.26
CA PRO A 17 15.17 -13.57 -1.12
C PRO A 17 16.40 -14.50 -1.11
N PRO A 18 16.21 -15.82 -1.33
CA PRO A 18 17.30 -16.80 -1.33
C PRO A 18 18.30 -16.60 -2.48
N SER A 19 17.94 -15.79 -3.49
CA SER A 19 18.77 -15.40 -4.62
C SER A 19 18.40 -13.99 -5.07
N ALA A 20 19.37 -13.23 -5.57
CA ALA A 20 19.16 -11.92 -6.19
C ALA A 20 18.26 -11.98 -7.45
N THR A 21 18.15 -13.14 -8.10
CA THR A 21 17.30 -13.37 -9.28
C THR A 21 15.92 -13.94 -8.93
N ALA A 22 15.64 -14.20 -7.65
CA ALA A 22 14.37 -14.77 -7.25
C ALA A 22 13.24 -13.77 -7.52
N THR A 23 12.15 -14.26 -8.12
CA THR A 23 10.97 -13.44 -8.41
C THR A 23 9.85 -13.73 -7.42
N PRO A 24 8.97 -12.75 -7.16
CA PRO A 24 7.82 -12.96 -6.29
C PRO A 24 6.95 -14.14 -6.71
N GLY A 25 6.65 -14.30 -8.01
CA GLY A 25 5.84 -15.41 -8.51
C GLY A 25 6.49 -16.80 -8.35
N ALA A 26 7.83 -16.89 -8.36
CA ALA A 26 8.51 -18.16 -8.13
C ALA A 26 8.45 -18.59 -6.66
N LEU A 27 8.62 -17.61 -5.76
CA LEU A 27 8.69 -17.79 -4.31
C LEU A 27 7.32 -17.89 -3.64
N PHE A 28 6.33 -17.14 -4.14
CA PHE A 28 4.97 -17.05 -3.61
C PHE A 28 3.95 -17.41 -4.70
N PRO A 29 3.90 -18.68 -5.14
CA PRO A 29 2.88 -19.11 -6.09
C PRO A 29 1.46 -19.01 -5.50
N PRO A 30 0.42 -19.05 -6.35
CA PRO A 30 -0.96 -19.24 -5.90
C PRO A 30 -1.09 -20.47 -4.99
N GLY A 31 -1.63 -20.27 -3.78
CA GLY A 31 -1.91 -21.32 -2.81
C GLY A 31 -3.24 -21.09 -2.09
N ILE A 32 -3.82 -22.13 -1.52
CA ILE A 32 -5.09 -22.05 -0.77
C ILE A 32 -4.78 -21.70 0.69
N GLY A 33 -5.39 -20.62 1.20
CA GLY A 33 -5.33 -20.26 2.62
C GLY A 33 -5.94 -21.35 3.48
N HIS A 34 -5.12 -22.01 4.29
CA HIS A 34 -5.54 -23.19 5.06
C HIS A 34 -6.48 -22.85 6.20
N ASP A 35 -6.39 -21.66 6.80
CA ASP A 35 -7.23 -21.28 7.94
C ASP A 35 -8.33 -20.27 7.57
N ALA A 36 -8.25 -19.69 6.37
CA ALA A 36 -9.27 -18.79 5.85
C ALA A 36 -10.63 -19.48 5.62
N VAL A 37 -11.71 -18.80 6.03
CA VAL A 37 -13.10 -19.22 5.81
C VAL A 37 -13.89 -18.05 5.19
N PRO A 38 -14.41 -18.19 3.95
CA PRO A 38 -14.26 -19.32 3.04
C PRO A 38 -12.82 -19.51 2.55
N LYS A 39 -12.53 -20.67 1.92
CA LYS A 39 -11.22 -20.89 1.30
C LYS A 39 -10.95 -19.84 0.24
N VAL A 40 -9.85 -19.11 0.41
CA VAL A 40 -9.37 -18.09 -0.52
C VAL A 40 -8.00 -18.49 -1.08
N PHE A 41 -7.69 -18.04 -2.30
CA PHE A 41 -6.34 -18.19 -2.82
C PHE A 41 -5.52 -16.94 -2.51
N ARG A 42 -4.28 -17.15 -2.09
CA ARG A 42 -3.30 -16.11 -1.77
C ARG A 42 -1.99 -16.41 -2.50
N PHE A 43 -1.06 -15.45 -2.49
CA PHE A 43 0.33 -15.69 -2.87
C PHE A 43 1.06 -16.22 -1.65
N ILE A 44 1.16 -17.55 -1.51
CA ILE A 44 1.68 -18.20 -0.31
C ILE A 44 3.10 -18.66 -0.58
N ARG A 45 3.99 -18.41 0.37
CA ARG A 45 5.39 -18.82 0.26
C ARG A 45 5.51 -20.34 0.12
N ARG A 46 6.28 -20.79 -0.87
CA ARG A 46 6.37 -22.23 -1.25
C ARG A 46 6.90 -23.13 -0.13
N ASP A 47 7.85 -22.64 0.65
CA ASP A 47 8.53 -23.37 1.72
C ASP A 47 8.04 -22.97 3.14
N ASP A 48 7.08 -22.04 3.23
CA ASP A 48 6.49 -21.59 4.49
C ASP A 48 5.03 -21.14 4.28
N ALA A 49 4.08 -22.02 4.58
CA ALA A 49 2.66 -21.75 4.37
C ALA A 49 2.11 -20.57 5.23
N LYS A 50 2.88 -20.07 6.21
CA LYS A 50 2.49 -18.96 7.08
C LYS A 50 2.97 -17.60 6.59
N GLN A 51 3.65 -17.52 5.44
CA GLN A 51 3.99 -16.24 4.81
C GLN A 51 3.15 -15.97 3.58
N ILE A 52 2.59 -14.76 3.52
CA ILE A 52 1.86 -14.24 2.38
C ILE A 52 2.63 -13.10 1.72
N LEU A 53 2.49 -13.00 0.40
CA LEU A 53 2.94 -11.85 -0.38
C LEU A 53 1.76 -10.96 -0.80
N ILE A 54 1.94 -9.65 -0.66
CA ILE A 54 1.03 -8.63 -1.19
C ILE A 54 1.84 -7.62 -2.00
N TYR A 55 1.39 -7.32 -3.22
CA TYR A 55 1.99 -6.26 -4.04
C TYR A 55 1.33 -4.93 -3.73
N ALA A 56 2.09 -3.87 -3.49
CA ALA A 56 1.58 -2.53 -3.25
C ALA A 56 2.12 -1.55 -4.28
N GLY A 57 1.27 -0.69 -4.82
CA GLY A 57 1.63 0.27 -5.83
C GLY A 57 0.80 1.55 -5.74
N GLY A 58 1.45 2.68 -5.98
CA GLY A 58 0.84 3.99 -6.06
C GLY A 58 0.99 4.62 -7.44
N ALA A 59 0.13 5.58 -7.73
CA ALA A 59 0.20 6.44 -8.90
C ALA A 59 -0.17 7.86 -8.53
N CYS A 60 0.56 8.83 -9.08
CA CYS A 60 0.18 10.23 -9.12
C CYS A 60 0.33 10.67 -10.57
N LEU A 61 -0.71 11.28 -11.15
CA LEU A 61 -0.73 11.74 -12.54
C LEU A 61 -0.19 13.17 -12.70
N ASP A 62 0.64 13.57 -11.75
CA ASP A 62 1.30 14.86 -11.73
C ASP A 62 2.59 14.82 -12.52
N GLU A 63 2.65 15.58 -13.61
CA GLU A 63 3.90 15.83 -14.34
C GLU A 63 4.63 17.08 -13.81
N ASP A 64 3.94 17.96 -13.04
CA ASP A 64 4.38 19.35 -12.77
C ASP A 64 4.46 19.74 -11.28
N GLY A 65 4.06 18.90 -10.32
CA GLY A 65 4.09 19.19 -8.88
C GLY A 65 2.82 19.85 -8.30
N GLN A 66 1.66 19.67 -8.93
CA GLN A 66 0.40 20.29 -8.52
C GLN A 66 -0.23 19.65 -7.27
N ALA A 67 -0.68 20.49 -6.33
CA ALA A 67 -1.24 20.05 -5.04
C ALA A 67 -2.54 19.22 -5.12
N ASP A 68 -3.29 19.32 -6.23
CA ASP A 68 -4.55 18.58 -6.47
C ASP A 68 -4.40 17.50 -7.55
N ALA A 69 -3.17 17.06 -7.85
CA ALA A 69 -2.96 16.09 -8.91
C ALA A 69 -3.68 14.75 -8.61
N PRO A 70 -4.37 14.15 -9.61
CA PRO A 70 -5.06 12.88 -9.41
C PRO A 70 -4.08 11.77 -9.02
N ALA A 71 -4.26 11.25 -7.82
CA ALA A 71 -3.47 10.15 -7.28
C ALA A 71 -4.36 9.03 -6.78
N ALA A 72 -3.83 7.82 -6.83
CA ALA A 72 -4.54 6.62 -6.40
C ALA A 72 -3.54 5.55 -5.96
N TRP A 73 -4.05 4.64 -5.15
CA TRP A 73 -3.28 3.53 -4.59
C TRP A 73 -3.96 2.22 -4.95
N SER A 74 -3.19 1.15 -4.99
CA SER A 74 -3.74 -0.20 -5.09
C SER A 74 -2.82 -1.23 -4.46
N PHE A 75 -3.41 -2.35 -4.05
CA PHE A 75 -2.65 -3.53 -3.69
C PHE A 75 -3.28 -4.79 -4.25
N VAL A 76 -2.45 -5.78 -4.56
CA VAL A 76 -2.85 -7.09 -5.11
C VAL A 76 -2.50 -8.15 -4.09
N PHE A 77 -3.52 -8.85 -3.60
CA PHE A 77 -3.44 -9.75 -2.46
C PHE A 77 -4.02 -11.14 -2.77
N GLN A 78 -4.51 -11.36 -3.99
CA GLN A 78 -4.86 -12.66 -4.54
C GLN A 78 -4.44 -12.77 -6.01
N PRO A 79 -4.14 -13.98 -6.49
CA PRO A 79 -3.95 -14.23 -7.91
C PRO A 79 -5.24 -13.97 -8.70
N ILE A 80 -5.10 -13.88 -10.03
CA ILE A 80 -6.26 -13.82 -10.91
C ILE A 80 -7.00 -15.16 -10.83
N LEU A 81 -8.26 -15.11 -10.41
CA LEU A 81 -9.15 -16.27 -10.34
C LEU A 81 -10.44 -15.98 -11.09
N HIS A 82 -10.87 -16.91 -11.95
CA HIS A 82 -12.09 -16.78 -12.75
C HIS A 82 -12.13 -15.43 -13.52
N GLY A 83 -10.98 -14.98 -14.02
CA GLY A 83 -10.84 -13.71 -14.74
C GLY A 83 -10.90 -12.45 -13.86
N ARG A 84 -10.96 -12.58 -12.53
CA ARG A 84 -10.98 -11.45 -11.60
C ARG A 84 -9.66 -11.35 -10.83
N LEU A 85 -9.08 -10.15 -10.83
CA LEU A 85 -7.91 -9.82 -10.02
C LEU A 85 -8.37 -9.55 -8.57
N GLY A 86 -7.79 -10.24 -7.60
CA GLY A 86 -7.97 -9.87 -6.18
C GLY A 86 -7.07 -8.70 -5.82
N ALA A 87 -7.52 -7.51 -6.21
CA ALA A 87 -6.90 -6.25 -5.88
C ALA A 87 -7.94 -5.29 -5.30
N LEU A 88 -7.49 -4.39 -4.43
CA LEU A 88 -8.25 -3.24 -3.98
C LEU A 88 -7.52 -1.97 -4.40
N SER A 89 -8.28 -0.97 -4.79
CA SER A 89 -7.76 0.33 -5.21
C SER A 89 -8.75 1.43 -4.91
N ASP A 90 -8.23 2.61 -4.60
CA ASP A 90 -9.03 3.83 -4.42
C ASP A 90 -8.18 5.07 -4.73
N THR A 91 -8.84 6.22 -4.83
CA THR A 91 -8.16 7.52 -4.90
C THR A 91 -7.41 7.79 -3.60
N LEU A 92 -6.27 8.48 -3.71
CA LEU A 92 -5.54 8.99 -2.56
C LEU A 92 -6.37 10.10 -1.91
N GLU A 93 -6.52 10.02 -0.59
CA GLU A 93 -7.26 11.01 0.18
C GLU A 93 -6.56 12.38 0.10
N LYS A 94 -7.35 13.46 0.00
CA LYS A 94 -6.82 14.83 -0.01
C LYS A 94 -6.16 15.20 1.33
N GLN A 95 -6.71 14.68 2.42
CA GLN A 95 -6.21 14.88 3.78
C GLN A 95 -5.57 13.57 4.24
N GLY A 96 -4.32 13.66 4.70
CA GLY A 96 -3.62 12.53 5.31
C GLY A 96 -4.17 12.18 6.69
N PRO A 97 -3.69 11.07 7.27
CA PRO A 97 -4.11 10.63 8.60
C PRO A 97 -3.84 11.67 9.70
N TYR A 98 -2.88 12.57 9.50
CA TYR A 98 -2.46 13.57 10.49
C TYR A 98 -2.23 14.98 9.94
N GLY A 99 -2.72 15.29 8.73
CA GLY A 99 -2.57 16.59 8.10
C GLY A 99 -2.50 16.50 6.57
N ASP A 100 -2.35 17.65 5.93
CA ASP A 100 -2.31 17.76 4.46
C ASP A 100 -0.87 17.67 3.96
N GLU A 101 -0.65 16.77 2.99
CA GLU A 101 0.61 16.66 2.26
C GLU A 101 0.28 16.37 0.80
N ALA A 102 1.06 16.94 -0.10
CA ALA A 102 0.81 16.86 -1.53
C ALA A 102 0.78 15.40 -2.02
N PRO A 103 -0.08 15.07 -3.00
CA PRO A 103 -0.15 13.74 -3.56
C PRO A 103 1.15 13.41 -4.31
N THR A 104 1.80 12.32 -3.93
CA THR A 104 2.95 11.77 -4.67
C THR A 104 2.75 10.29 -4.93
N ARG A 105 3.51 9.72 -5.87
CA ARG A 105 3.52 8.26 -6.11
C ARG A 105 3.91 7.50 -4.83
N ASP A 106 4.88 8.01 -4.09
CA ASP A 106 5.37 7.36 -2.86
C ASP A 106 4.32 7.44 -1.75
N ARG A 107 3.66 8.59 -1.58
CA ARG A 107 2.53 8.75 -0.66
C ARG A 107 1.40 7.76 -0.98
N ALA A 108 1.04 7.64 -2.26
CA ALA A 108 0.06 6.67 -2.72
C ALA A 108 0.50 5.21 -2.47
N THR A 109 1.79 4.91 -2.63
CA THR A 109 2.33 3.56 -2.35
C THR A 109 2.30 3.26 -0.85
N LEU A 110 2.62 4.23 0.02
CA LEU A 110 2.46 4.10 1.48
C LEU A 110 1.00 3.91 1.88
N ARG A 111 0.07 4.59 1.20
CA ARG A 111 -1.37 4.40 1.43
C ARG A 111 -1.84 3.00 1.00
N ALA A 112 -1.29 2.45 -0.08
CA ALA A 112 -1.52 1.05 -0.48
C ALA A 112 -1.01 0.07 0.58
N VAL A 113 0.15 0.34 1.19
CA VAL A 113 0.70 -0.45 2.31
C VAL A 113 -0.25 -0.44 3.50
N VAL A 114 -0.74 0.74 3.91
CA VAL A 114 -1.76 0.86 4.97
C VAL A 114 -3.01 0.04 4.64
N GLY A 115 -3.50 0.17 3.41
CA GLY A 115 -4.66 -0.59 2.94
C GLY A 115 -4.44 -2.09 2.99
N ALA A 116 -3.29 -2.57 2.50
CA ALA A 116 -2.92 -3.98 2.49
C ALA A 116 -2.90 -4.57 3.90
N LEU A 117 -2.19 -3.93 4.83
CA LEU A 117 -2.04 -4.41 6.21
C LEU A 117 -3.37 -4.42 6.98
N ARG A 118 -4.29 -3.49 6.69
CA ARG A 118 -5.59 -3.39 7.37
C ARG A 118 -6.74 -4.13 6.68
N SER A 119 -6.57 -4.56 5.44
CA SER A 119 -7.67 -5.11 4.65
C SER A 119 -8.22 -6.42 5.19
N HIS A 120 -7.39 -7.19 5.89
CA HIS A 120 -7.73 -8.50 6.44
C HIS A 120 -7.04 -8.68 7.79
N ALA A 121 -7.64 -9.50 8.66
CA ALA A 121 -6.95 -10.07 9.81
C ALA A 121 -6.08 -11.23 9.30
N TRP A 122 -4.85 -10.93 8.90
CA TRP A 122 -3.95 -11.91 8.27
C TRP A 122 -3.62 -13.11 9.17
N ASP A 123 -3.57 -12.88 10.47
CA ASP A 123 -3.47 -13.89 11.53
C ASP A 123 -4.70 -14.80 11.61
N ASP A 124 -5.92 -14.27 11.41
CA ASP A 124 -7.14 -15.10 11.33
C ASP A 124 -7.12 -16.03 10.10
N GLU A 125 -6.35 -15.68 9.06
CA GLU A 125 -6.08 -16.54 7.90
C GLU A 125 -4.88 -17.49 8.09
N GLY A 126 -4.24 -17.46 9.26
CA GLY A 126 -3.11 -18.33 9.62
C GLY A 126 -1.72 -17.81 9.24
N PHE A 127 -1.62 -16.57 8.75
CA PHE A 127 -0.33 -15.97 8.38
C PHE A 127 0.35 -15.32 9.59
N THR A 128 1.61 -15.69 9.80
CA THR A 128 2.48 -15.06 10.81
C THR A 128 3.45 -14.06 10.19
N THR A 129 3.48 -13.95 8.86
CA THR A 129 4.33 -12.98 8.17
C THR A 129 3.65 -12.45 6.91
N VAL A 130 3.63 -11.13 6.78
CA VAL A 130 3.17 -10.42 5.57
C VAL A 130 4.38 -9.80 4.88
N VAL A 131 4.63 -10.21 3.64
CA VAL A 131 5.67 -9.65 2.77
C VAL A 131 5.03 -8.66 1.80
N LEU A 132 5.40 -7.39 1.92
CA LEU A 132 4.97 -6.30 1.04
C LEU A 132 5.99 -6.11 -0.08
N ALA A 133 5.61 -6.48 -1.29
CA ALA A 133 6.38 -6.18 -2.49
C ALA A 133 6.07 -4.77 -3.01
N VAL A 134 7.11 -3.95 -3.16
CA VAL A 134 7.02 -2.57 -3.64
C VAL A 134 8.12 -2.28 -4.67
N ASP A 135 7.86 -1.32 -5.56
CA ASP A 135 8.80 -0.86 -6.58
C ASP A 135 9.41 0.53 -6.31
N SER A 136 9.20 1.07 -5.10
CA SER A 136 9.79 2.34 -4.65
C SER A 136 10.93 2.09 -3.69
N ASP A 137 12.12 2.62 -4.03
CA ASP A 137 13.29 2.59 -3.14
C ASP A 137 13.02 3.39 -1.87
N TYR A 138 12.38 4.56 -1.98
CA TYR A 138 12.00 5.37 -0.83
C TYR A 138 11.10 4.57 0.15
N VAL A 139 10.11 3.83 -0.36
CA VAL A 139 9.23 3.02 0.50
C VAL A 139 9.97 1.83 1.10
N ALA A 140 10.73 1.08 0.30
CA ALA A 140 11.41 -0.13 0.79
C ALA A 140 12.54 0.21 1.80
N GLU A 141 13.39 1.17 1.47
CA GLU A 141 14.47 1.61 2.36
C GLU A 141 13.93 2.39 3.56
N GLY A 142 12.90 3.22 3.33
CA GLY A 142 12.19 3.95 4.36
C GLY A 142 11.65 3.02 5.44
N ALA A 143 10.96 1.95 5.05
CA ALA A 143 10.40 0.99 5.99
C ALA A 143 11.48 0.23 6.78
N THR A 144 12.58 -0.16 6.13
CA THR A 144 13.55 -1.11 6.70
C THR A 144 14.66 -0.45 7.51
N VAL A 145 15.18 0.69 7.04
CA VAL A 145 16.28 1.42 7.67
C VAL A 145 15.85 2.84 8.06
N GLY A 146 15.04 3.49 7.21
CA GLY A 146 14.64 4.89 7.35
C GLY A 146 13.92 5.18 8.66
N VAL A 147 12.79 4.53 8.93
CA VAL A 147 11.91 4.82 10.08
C VAL A 147 12.63 4.73 11.42
N ARG A 148 13.55 3.77 11.60
CA ARG A 148 14.36 3.64 12.82
C ARG A 148 15.25 4.86 13.01
N ARG A 149 15.91 5.28 11.93
CA ARG A 149 16.76 6.46 11.92
C ARG A 149 15.95 7.74 12.15
N TRP A 150 14.86 7.91 11.40
CA TRP A 150 14.02 9.10 11.46
C TRP A 150 13.41 9.27 12.85
N LEU A 151 12.91 8.22 13.50
CA LEU A 151 12.43 8.31 14.87
C LEU A 151 13.50 8.77 15.85
N ARG A 152 14.71 8.19 15.76
CA ARG A 152 15.86 8.60 16.59
C ARG A 152 16.24 10.06 16.34
N ASP A 153 16.20 10.50 15.09
CA ASP A 153 16.62 11.83 14.65
C ASP A 153 15.45 12.84 14.66
N GLY A 154 14.34 12.56 15.37
CA GLY A 154 13.23 13.49 15.56
C GLY A 154 12.45 13.81 14.28
N TRP A 155 12.34 12.85 13.36
CA TRP A 155 11.77 12.95 12.02
C TRP A 155 12.48 13.95 11.09
N GLN A 156 13.81 13.98 11.19
CA GLN A 156 14.67 14.75 10.29
C GLN A 156 15.54 13.83 9.42
N THR A 157 15.79 14.28 8.19
CA THR A 157 16.72 13.63 7.27
C THR A 157 18.17 13.94 7.65
N SER A 158 19.14 13.28 7.00
CA SER A 158 20.58 13.57 7.19
C SER A 158 20.97 15.02 6.91
N THR A 159 20.15 15.74 6.14
CA THR A 159 20.38 17.15 5.77
C THR A 159 19.62 18.12 6.67
N GLY A 160 18.97 17.64 7.74
CA GLY A 160 18.20 18.46 8.69
C GLY A 160 16.81 18.86 8.19
N LYS A 161 16.40 18.43 6.99
CA LYS A 161 15.04 18.65 6.48
C LYS A 161 14.04 17.72 7.16
N ALA A 162 12.78 18.14 7.26
CA ALA A 162 11.69 17.26 7.68
C ALA A 162 11.60 16.03 6.75
N VAL A 163 11.30 14.87 7.32
CA VAL A 163 11.03 13.64 6.56
C VAL A 163 9.66 13.76 5.90
N GLU A 164 9.62 13.55 4.59
CA GLU A 164 8.38 13.47 3.80
C GLU A 164 7.51 12.29 4.27
N ASN A 165 6.20 12.39 4.11
CA ASN A 165 5.24 11.33 4.45
C ASN A 165 5.34 10.83 5.90
N LYS A 166 5.83 11.68 6.81
CA LYS A 166 5.95 11.37 8.25
C LYS A 166 4.63 10.82 8.79
N ASP A 167 3.52 11.41 8.39
CA ASP A 167 2.20 11.04 8.84
C ASP A 167 1.84 9.59 8.47
N MET A 168 2.13 9.18 7.24
CA MET A 168 1.94 7.81 6.76
C MET A 168 2.88 6.85 7.48
N TRP A 169 4.13 7.23 7.70
CA TRP A 169 5.08 6.38 8.44
C TRP A 169 4.66 6.18 9.89
N GLU A 170 4.20 7.22 10.58
CA GLU A 170 3.64 7.10 11.93
C GLU A 170 2.43 6.16 11.95
N MET A 171 1.53 6.25 10.97
CA MET A 171 0.41 5.31 10.85
C MET A 171 0.87 3.87 10.59
N ILE A 172 1.80 3.66 9.66
CA ILE A 172 2.33 2.34 9.32
C ILE A 172 2.99 1.70 10.54
N LEU A 173 3.79 2.45 11.30
CA LEU A 173 4.40 1.96 12.54
C LEU A 173 3.34 1.55 13.58
N GLY A 174 2.25 2.31 13.71
CA GLY A 174 1.16 1.96 14.62
C GLY A 174 0.48 0.64 14.24
N ILE A 175 0.31 0.40 12.94
CA ILE A 175 -0.24 -0.87 12.43
C ILE A 175 0.74 -2.02 12.66
N ILE A 176 2.04 -1.79 12.45
CA ILE A 176 3.09 -2.80 12.67
C ILE A 176 3.14 -3.20 14.14
N GLU A 177 3.05 -2.25 15.07
CA GLU A 177 2.97 -2.54 16.52
C GLU A 177 1.70 -3.31 16.91
N GLU A 178 0.60 -3.11 16.20
CA GLU A 178 -0.61 -3.90 16.40
C GLU A 178 -0.46 -5.33 15.88
N LEU A 179 0.10 -5.50 14.68
CA LEU A 179 0.37 -6.80 14.08
C LEU A 179 1.40 -7.61 14.86
N ASP A 180 2.47 -6.96 15.35
CA ASP A 180 3.48 -7.57 16.22
C ASP A 180 2.86 -8.16 17.50
N ARG A 181 1.95 -7.43 18.15
CA ARG A 181 1.20 -7.94 19.32
C ARG A 181 0.31 -9.14 19.01
N ARG A 182 -0.08 -9.32 17.75
CA ARG A 182 -0.85 -10.46 17.24
C ARG A 182 0.05 -11.58 16.71
N GLY A 183 1.36 -11.42 16.75
CA GLY A 183 2.33 -12.40 16.25
C GLY A 183 2.50 -12.39 14.73
N VAL A 184 2.25 -11.26 14.08
CA VAL A 184 2.41 -11.09 12.63
C VAL A 184 3.57 -10.14 12.33
N ASP A 185 4.62 -10.69 11.73
CA ASP A 185 5.77 -9.94 11.23
C ASP A 185 5.45 -9.26 9.90
N VAL A 186 5.97 -8.05 9.69
CA VAL A 186 5.86 -7.34 8.40
C VAL A 186 7.24 -7.19 7.78
N GLN A 187 7.37 -7.64 6.53
CA GLN A 187 8.61 -7.53 5.77
C GLN A 187 8.38 -6.75 4.47
N PHE A 188 9.38 -5.98 4.04
CA PHE A 188 9.35 -5.25 2.78
C PHE A 188 10.32 -5.88 1.79
N TRP A 189 9.84 -6.12 0.57
CA TRP A 189 10.65 -6.60 -0.54
C TRP A 189 10.66 -5.56 -1.65
N ARG A 190 11.83 -4.93 -1.88
CA ARG A 190 12.07 -4.14 -3.07
C ARG A 190 12.17 -5.05 -4.30
N ILE A 191 11.25 -4.89 -5.24
CA ILE A 191 11.19 -5.68 -6.49
C ILE A 191 11.24 -4.78 -7.72
N PRO A 192 11.82 -5.21 -8.85
CA PRO A 192 11.80 -4.44 -10.09
C PRO A 192 10.39 -4.00 -10.51
N PRO A 193 10.19 -2.80 -11.09
CA PRO A 193 8.87 -2.28 -11.46
C PRO A 193 8.06 -3.21 -12.38
N GLU A 194 8.72 -3.98 -13.24
CA GLU A 194 8.10 -4.93 -14.16
C GLU A 194 7.35 -6.03 -13.39
N LEU A 195 7.86 -6.42 -12.23
CA LEU A 195 7.26 -7.41 -11.36
C LEU A 195 6.12 -6.84 -10.51
N ASN A 196 6.03 -5.51 -10.38
CA ASN A 196 4.94 -4.80 -9.68
C ASN A 196 3.92 -4.16 -10.64
N ALA A 197 4.04 -4.42 -11.95
CA ALA A 197 3.31 -3.70 -12.99
C ALA A 197 1.78 -3.77 -12.85
N THR A 198 1.24 -4.84 -12.25
CA THR A 198 -0.21 -4.97 -12.02
C THR A 198 -0.71 -3.96 -10.98
N ALA A 199 -0.06 -3.86 -9.83
CA ALA A 199 -0.46 -2.90 -8.79
C ALA A 199 -0.34 -1.46 -9.31
N THR A 200 0.82 -1.11 -9.89
CA THR A 200 1.03 0.25 -10.41
C THR A 200 0.05 0.62 -11.53
N ARG A 201 -0.31 -0.32 -12.41
CA ARG A 201 -1.31 -0.07 -13.48
C ARG A 201 -2.73 0.08 -12.94
N THR A 202 -3.12 -0.72 -11.95
CA THR A 202 -4.43 -0.59 -11.29
C THR A 202 -4.58 0.76 -10.59
N ALA A 203 -3.52 1.21 -9.90
CA ALA A 203 -3.48 2.55 -9.32
C ALA A 203 -3.61 3.65 -10.40
N LYS A 204 -2.83 3.58 -11.49
CA LYS A 204 -2.92 4.53 -12.61
C LYS A 204 -4.32 4.59 -13.22
N ALA A 205 -4.94 3.44 -13.47
CA ALA A 205 -6.30 3.38 -14.02
C ALA A 205 -7.33 4.02 -13.08
N THR A 206 -7.18 3.81 -11.77
CA THR A 206 -8.04 4.42 -10.75
C THR A 206 -7.90 5.94 -10.73
N ALA A 207 -6.68 6.47 -10.72
CA ALA A 207 -6.44 7.91 -10.77
C ALA A 207 -7.00 8.54 -12.06
N ALA A 208 -6.81 7.89 -13.21
CA ALA A 208 -7.31 8.40 -14.49
C ALA A 208 -8.84 8.41 -14.56
N ALA A 209 -9.49 7.37 -14.02
CA ALA A 209 -10.95 7.30 -13.96
C ALA A 209 -11.55 8.40 -13.05
N ALA A 210 -10.89 8.70 -11.92
CA ALA A 210 -11.30 9.80 -11.06
C ALA A 210 -11.15 11.17 -11.75
N ALA A 211 -10.00 11.41 -12.37
CA ALA A 211 -9.73 12.64 -13.12
C ALA A 211 -10.73 12.87 -14.29
N ALA A 212 -11.14 11.79 -14.96
CA ALA A 212 -12.13 11.86 -16.03
C ALA A 212 -13.53 12.22 -15.52
N LYS A 213 -13.92 11.73 -14.33
CA LYS A 213 -15.20 12.07 -13.69
C LYS A 213 -15.27 13.54 -13.28
N GLU A 214 -14.17 14.10 -12.76
CA GLU A 214 -14.11 15.53 -12.39
C GLU A 214 -14.24 16.47 -13.59
N LYS A 215 -13.74 16.05 -14.76
CA LYS A 215 -13.85 16.80 -16.02
C LYS A 215 -15.23 16.69 -16.70
N SER A 216 -16.09 15.78 -16.24
CA SER A 216 -17.45 15.60 -16.77
C SER A 216 -18.50 15.85 -15.69
N PRO A 217 -18.65 17.09 -15.20
CA PRO A 217 -19.75 17.41 -14.30
C PRO A 217 -21.07 17.31 -15.09
N THR A 218 -22.01 16.56 -14.53
CA THR A 218 -23.36 16.32 -15.05
C THR A 218 -24.03 17.62 -15.52
N LYS A 219 -24.42 17.63 -16.81
CA LYS A 219 -25.30 18.65 -17.37
C LYS A 219 -26.75 18.33 -16.96
N ASN A 220 -27.38 19.31 -16.30
CA ASN A 220 -28.82 19.51 -16.04
C ASN A 220 -29.48 18.71 -14.90
N ASP A 221 -30.09 19.44 -13.98
CA ASP A 221 -31.55 19.61 -14.03
C ASP A 221 -31.96 20.98 -13.45
N ASN A 222 -32.52 21.85 -14.29
CA ASN A 222 -33.25 23.03 -13.85
C ASN A 222 -34.40 23.25 -14.85
N THR A 223 -35.43 22.44 -14.71
CA THR A 223 -36.72 22.68 -15.35
C THR A 223 -37.53 23.60 -14.43
N SER A 224 -37.37 24.91 -14.62
CA SER A 224 -38.41 25.90 -14.32
C SER A 224 -39.05 26.20 -15.67
N GLY A 225 -40.27 25.77 -15.98
CA GLY A 225 -41.46 26.22 -15.27
C GLY A 225 -41.79 27.62 -15.80
N GLU A 226 -42.27 27.73 -17.04
CA GLU A 226 -42.86 28.96 -17.55
C GLU A 226 -44.32 28.70 -17.94
N LEU A 227 -45.16 29.51 -17.31
CA LEU A 227 -46.61 29.42 -17.22
C LEU A 227 -47.29 29.78 -18.54
N ALA A 228 -48.42 29.13 -18.82
CA ALA A 228 -49.48 29.63 -19.66
C ALA A 228 -50.78 29.69 -18.84
#